data_AF-A0A800M706-F1
#
_entry.id   AF-A0A800M706-F1
#
_cell.length_a   1.000
_cell.length_b   1.000
_cell.length_c   1.000
_cell.angle_alpha   90.00
_cell.angle_beta   90.00
_cell.angle_gamma   90.00
#
_symmetry.space_group_name_H-M   'P 1'
#
loop_
_entity.id
_entity.type
_entity.pdbx_description
1 polymer ?
#
loop_
_entity_poly.entity_id
_entity_poly.type
_entity_poly.pdbx_seq_one_letter_code
_entity_poly.pdbx_strand_id
1 'polypeptide(L)'
;MTFIVLSLVLFSALMHACWNLFLKQSEDRLVTMATIHLVSGAVGMAAVPFLPLPCVESWPYIFASVVLHLGYQLFLVKAYVYGDLGQVYPIARG
;
A
#
# COMPACT_ATOMS: atom_id res chain seq x y z
N MET A 1 13.59 1.26 25.01
CA MET A 1 13.40 1.01 23.56
C MET A 1 14.77 0.94 22.92
N THR A 2 15.09 -0.12 22.19
CA THR A 2 16.41 -0.31 21.56
C THR A 2 16.61 0.68 20.41
N PHE A 3 17.84 1.17 20.19
CA PHE A 3 18.17 2.12 19.10
C PHE A 3 17.65 1.66 17.73
N ILE A 4 17.75 0.35 17.45
CA ILE A 4 17.21 -0.29 16.24
C ILE A 4 15.70 -0.03 16.07
N VAL A 5 14.92 -0.21 17.14
CA VAL A 5 13.47 -0.02 17.11
C VAL A 5 13.12 1.44 16.82
N LEU A 6 13.86 2.38 17.43
CA LEU A 6 13.69 3.81 17.16
C LEU A 6 13.96 4.13 15.69
N SER A 7 15.06 3.63 15.12
CA SER A 7 15.41 3.84 13.72
C SER A 7 14.34 3.28 12.76
N LEU A 8 13.82 2.08 13.03
CA LEU A 8 12.76 1.48 12.21
C LEU A 8 11.46 2.30 12.24
N VAL A 9 11.08 2.82 13.41
CA VAL A 9 9.88 3.66 13.55
C VAL A 9 10.04 4.98 12.79
N LEU A 10 11.20 5.65 12.91
CA LEU A 10 11.48 6.87 12.17
C LEU A 10 11.51 6.64 10.66
N PHE A 11 12.09 5.53 10.22
CA PHE A 11 12.10 5.14 8.81
C PHE A 11 10.67 4.88 8.28
N SER A 12 9.85 4.19 9.06
CA SER A 12 8.43 3.98 8.72
C SER A 12 7.68 5.31 8.59
N ALA A 13 7.92 6.27 9.50
CA ALA A 13 7.31 7.59 9.45
C ALA A 13 7.76 8.37 8.20
N LEU A 14 9.04 8.29 7.84
CA LEU A 14 9.58 8.90 6.63
C LEU A 14 8.94 8.31 5.37
N MET A 15 8.87 6.98 5.26
CA MET A 15 8.22 6.31 4.12
C MET A 15 6.75 6.72 3.98
N HIS A 16 6.03 6.85 5.09
CA HIS A 16 4.64 7.30 5.08
C HIS A 16 4.51 8.76 4.63
N ALA A 17 5.44 9.64 5.03
CA ALA A 17 5.47 11.03 4.58
C ALA A 17 5.76 11.12 3.07
N CYS A 18 6.72 10.34 2.56
CA CYS A 18 7.03 10.26 1.13
C CYS A 18 5.83 9.76 0.31
N TRP A 19 5.14 8.72 0.78
CA TRP A 19 3.92 8.22 0.14
C TRP A 19 2.86 9.33 0.00
N ASN A 20 2.60 10.08 1.07
CA ASN A 20 1.63 11.17 1.06
C ASN A 20 2.05 12.32 0.13
N LEU A 21 3.35 12.61 0.04
CA LEU A 21 3.87 13.63 -0.86
C LEU A 21 3.63 13.24 -2.33
N PHE A 22 3.97 12.01 -2.71
CA PHE A 22 3.78 11.52 -4.07
C PHE A 22 2.31 11.52 -4.48
N LEU A 23 1.40 11.08 -3.59
CA LEU A 23 -0.03 11.14 -3.86
C LEU A 23 -0.57 12.56 -4.04
N LYS A 24 -0.02 13.53 -3.28
CA LYS A 24 -0.47 14.92 -3.35
C LYS A 24 0.06 15.64 -4.60
N GLN A 25 1.27 15.31 -5.04
CA GLN A 25 1.90 15.91 -6.22
C GLN A 25 1.51 15.25 -7.55
N SER A 26 0.93 14.05 -7.54
CA SER A 26 0.62 13.34 -8.80
C SER A 26 -0.55 13.98 -9.55
N GLU A 27 -0.33 14.29 -10.82
CA GLU A 27 -1.41 14.62 -11.77
C GLU A 27 -2.29 13.38 -12.04
N ASP A 28 -1.68 12.20 -12.18
CA ASP A 28 -2.38 10.92 -12.35
C ASP A 28 -2.17 10.00 -11.14
N ARG A 29 -3.14 10.02 -10.23
CA ARG A 29 -3.14 9.23 -8.99
C ARG A 29 -3.23 7.72 -9.24
N LEU A 30 -3.82 7.28 -10.36
CA LEU A 30 -3.84 5.86 -10.74
C LEU A 30 -2.42 5.35 -10.93
N VAL A 31 -1.66 6.06 -11.76
CA VAL A 31 -0.29 5.68 -12.11
C VAL A 31 0.60 5.73 -10.89
N THR A 32 0.47 6.77 -10.05
CA THR A 32 1.25 6.86 -8.80
C THR A 32 0.92 5.74 -7.83
N MET A 33 -0.35 5.46 -7.54
CA MET A 33 -0.71 4.35 -6.65
C MET A 33 -0.27 2.99 -7.21
N ALA A 34 -0.48 2.74 -8.50
CA ALA A 34 -0.05 1.51 -9.15
C ALA A 34 1.47 1.33 -9.09
N THR A 35 2.23 2.41 -9.34
CA THR A 35 3.69 2.38 -9.28
C THR A 35 4.18 2.07 -7.88
N ILE A 36 3.62 2.72 -6.84
CA ILE A 36 4.10 2.45 -5.49
C ILE A 36 3.76 1.01 -5.06
N HIS A 37 2.56 0.51 -5.36
CA HIS A 37 2.21 -0.89 -5.10
C HIS A 37 3.09 -1.88 -5.86
N LEU A 38 3.45 -1.58 -7.11
CA LEU A 38 4.34 -2.42 -7.91
C LEU A 38 5.76 -2.47 -7.33
N VAL A 39 6.29 -1.33 -6.89
CA VAL A 39 7.59 -1.27 -6.20
C VAL A 39 7.54 -2.00 -4.86
N SER A 40 6.50 -1.77 -4.05
CA SER A 40 6.30 -2.49 -2.78
C SER A 40 6.19 -4.00 -3.00
N GLY A 41 5.48 -4.44 -4.03
CA GLY A 41 5.36 -5.84 -4.43
C GLY A 41 6.70 -6.44 -4.87
N ALA A 42 7.50 -5.71 -5.66
CA ALA A 42 8.82 -6.14 -6.09
C ALA A 42 9.79 -6.31 -4.91
N VAL A 43 9.79 -5.35 -3.96
CA VAL A 43 10.57 -5.45 -2.73
C VAL A 43 10.10 -6.62 -1.86
N GLY A 44 8.78 -6.83 -1.76
CA GLY A 44 8.20 -7.98 -1.07
C GLY A 44 8.60 -9.31 -1.70
N MET A 45 8.58 -9.42 -3.03
CA MET A 45 9.04 -10.62 -3.75
C MET A 45 10.53 -10.89 -3.53
N ALA A 46 11.36 -9.86 -3.46
CA ALA A 46 12.78 -10.02 -3.14
C ALA A 46 13.01 -10.59 -1.72
N ALA A 47 12.05 -10.38 -0.80
CA ALA A 47 12.11 -10.96 0.54
C ALA A 47 11.67 -12.44 0.59
N VAL A 48 10.82 -12.90 -0.35
CA VAL A 48 10.26 -14.27 -0.35
C VAL A 48 11.30 -15.39 -0.20
N PRO A 49 12.48 -15.37 -0.86
CA PRO A 49 13.49 -16.42 -0.70
C PRO A 49 14.07 -16.54 0.71
N PHE A 50 13.94 -15.49 1.54
CA PHE A 50 14.47 -15.43 2.89
C PHE A 50 13.44 -15.84 3.96
N LEU A 51 12.18 -16.08 3.58
CA LEU A 51 11.10 -16.46 4.49
C LEU A 51 10.66 -17.92 4.28
N PRO A 52 10.18 -18.60 5.34
CA PRO A 52 9.57 -19.91 5.18
C PRO A 52 8.31 -19.81 4.30
N LEU A 53 8.10 -20.82 3.46
CA LEU A 53 6.90 -20.92 2.63
C LEU A 53 5.64 -20.97 3.49
N PRO A 54 4.56 -20.26 3.11
CA PRO A 54 3.30 -20.30 3.83
C PRO A 54 2.69 -21.70 3.81
N CYS A 55 1.98 -22.07 4.88
CA CYS A 55 1.24 -23.33 4.95
C CYS A 55 0.24 -23.45 3.80
N VAL A 56 0.04 -24.66 3.28
CA VAL A 56 -0.88 -24.92 2.14
C VAL A 56 -2.31 -24.43 2.43
N GLU A 57 -2.74 -24.55 3.68
CA GLU A 57 -4.06 -24.09 4.16
C GLU A 57 -4.22 -22.57 4.14
N SER A 58 -3.12 -21.81 4.12
CA SER A 58 -3.14 -20.34 4.09
C SER A 58 -3.40 -19.77 2.69
N TRP A 59 -3.20 -20.55 1.63
CA TRP A 59 -3.31 -20.07 0.25
C TRP A 59 -4.68 -19.49 -0.13
N PRO A 60 -5.82 -20.10 0.26
CA PRO A 60 -7.13 -19.50 0.03
C PRO A 60 -7.28 -18.11 0.67
N TYR A 61 -6.73 -17.92 1.88
CA TYR A 61 -6.76 -16.64 2.58
C TYR A 61 -5.83 -15.61 1.96
N ILE A 62 -4.65 -16.02 1.48
CA ILE A 62 -3.74 -15.15 0.73
C ILE A 62 -4.45 -14.67 -0.54
N PHE A 63 -5.07 -15.57 -1.29
CA PHE A 63 -5.79 -15.22 -2.52
C PHE A 63 -6.98 -14.30 -2.22
N ALA A 64 -7.80 -14.61 -1.21
CA ALA A 64 -8.90 -13.77 -0.80
C ALA A 64 -8.42 -12.36 -0.40
N SER A 65 -7.33 -12.27 0.37
CA SER A 65 -6.73 -10.99 0.76
C SER A 65 -6.27 -10.18 -0.46
N VAL A 66 -5.61 -10.82 -1.42
CA VAL A 66 -5.18 -10.18 -2.69
C VAL A 66 -6.38 -9.63 -3.46
N VAL A 67 -7.44 -10.43 -3.63
CA VAL A 67 -8.65 -10.01 -4.34
C VAL A 67 -9.34 -8.84 -3.63
N LEU A 68 -9.47 -8.91 -2.31
CA LEU A 68 -10.07 -7.83 -1.52
C LEU A 68 -9.24 -6.55 -1.58
N HIS A 69 -7.91 -6.65 -1.47
CA HIS A 69 -7.02 -5.49 -1.57
C HIS A 69 -7.05 -4.86 -2.96
N LEU A 70 -7.00 -5.66 -4.02
CA LEU A 70 -7.10 -5.17 -5.39
C LEU A 70 -8.45 -4.50 -5.63
N GLY A 71 -9.55 -5.13 -5.19
CA GLY A 71 -10.88 -4.56 -5.28
C GLY A 71 -10.96 -3.22 -4.58
N TYR A 72 -10.55 -3.16 -3.31
CA TYR A 72 -10.50 -1.92 -2.53
C TYR A 72 -9.70 -0.83 -3.23
N GLN A 73 -8.49 -1.16 -3.71
CA GLN A 73 -7.62 -0.20 -4.37
C GLN A 73 -8.26 0.34 -5.67
N LEU A 74 -8.89 -0.53 -6.47
CA LEU A 74 -9.58 -0.13 -7.69
C LEU A 74 -10.79 0.78 -7.42
N PHE A 75 -11.61 0.45 -6.41
CA PHE A 75 -12.74 1.28 -6.02
C PHE A 75 -12.28 2.64 -5.48
N LEU A 76 -11.26 2.65 -4.65
CA LEU A 76 -10.69 3.87 -4.07
C LEU A 76 -10.10 4.78 -5.14
N VAL A 77 -9.42 4.22 -6.13
CA VAL A 77 -8.91 5.03 -7.22
C VAL A 77 -10.03 5.53 -8.14
N LYS A 78 -11.04 4.70 -8.46
CA LYS A 78 -12.23 5.19 -9.18
C LYS A 78 -12.90 6.33 -8.43
N ALA A 79 -13.05 6.23 -7.11
CA ALA A 79 -13.60 7.30 -6.30
C ALA A 79 -12.76 8.59 -6.42
N TYR A 80 -11.43 8.52 -6.45
CA TYR A 80 -10.57 9.68 -6.66
C TYR A 80 -10.58 10.27 -8.08
N VAL A 81 -10.97 9.49 -9.10
CA VAL A 81 -11.15 10.00 -10.47
C VAL A 81 -12.47 10.76 -10.59
N TYR A 82 -13.53 10.30 -9.92
CA TYR A 82 -14.86 10.90 -10.01
C TYR A 82 -15.17 11.91 -8.89
N GLY A 83 -14.35 11.96 -7.83
CA GLY A 83 -14.56 12.83 -6.67
C GLY A 83 -13.26 13.49 -6.21
N ASP A 84 -13.38 14.74 -5.77
CA ASP A 84 -12.24 15.51 -5.30
C ASP A 84 -11.66 14.90 -4.01
N LEU A 85 -10.34 14.98 -3.85
CA LEU A 85 -9.59 14.38 -2.74
C LEU A 85 -10.16 14.82 -1.39
N GLY A 86 -10.65 16.07 -1.30
CA GLY A 86 -11.23 16.65 -0.09
C GLY A 86 -12.55 16.01 0.36
N GLN A 87 -13.31 15.36 -0.54
CA GLN A 87 -14.55 14.67 -0.18
C GLN A 87 -14.40 13.15 -0.10
N VAL A 88 -13.61 12.57 -1.00
CA VAL A 88 -13.44 11.11 -1.07
C VAL A 88 -12.58 10.61 0.09
N TYR A 89 -11.55 11.37 0.48
CA TYR A 89 -10.62 10.95 1.52
C TYR A 89 -11.30 10.80 2.90
N PRO A 90 -12.14 11.74 3.38
CA PRO A 90 -12.89 11.56 4.63
C PRO A 90 -13.92 10.43 4.59
N ILE A 91 -14.53 10.13 3.43
CA ILE A 91 -15.54 9.07 3.32
C ILE A 91 -14.90 7.68 3.27
N ALA A 92 -13.74 7.56 2.61
CA ALA A 92 -13.03 6.28 2.52
C ALA A 92 -12.26 5.92 3.80
N ARG A 93 -11.96 6.91 4.65
CA ARG A 93 -11.15 6.76 5.88
C ARG A 93 -11.92 7.09 7.17
N GLY A 94 -13.18 7.53 7.07
CA GLY A 94 -14.05 7.91 8.19
C GLY A 94 -15.06 6.85 8.56
#